data_AF-A0A847ZQR3-F1
#
_entry.id   AF-A0A847ZQR3-F1
#
_cell.length_a   1.000
_cell.length_b   1.000
_cell.length_c   1.000
_cell.angle_alpha   90.00
_cell.angle_beta   90.00
_cell.angle_gamma   90.00
#
_symmetry.space_group_name_H-M   'P 1'
#
loop_
_entity.id
_entity.type
_entity.pdbx_description
1 polymer ?
#
loop_
_entity_poly.entity_id
_entity_poly.type
_entity_poly.pdbx_seq_one_letter_code
_entity_poly.pdbx_strand_id
1 'polypeptide(L)' 'RAELAPMMIDPDEMARIISAAGGPTTSAELGLPLSVWRKSMKHARDVRNRWSFLDLADDAGLLDEFLANDPQ' A
#
# COMPACT_ATOMS: atom_id res chain seq x y z
N ARG A 1 4.50 21.47 3.52
CA ARG A 1 3.16 20.99 3.07
C ARG A 1 2.70 21.67 1.79
N ALA A 2 2.68 23.02 1.71
CA ALA A 2 2.21 23.73 0.50
C ALA A 2 2.99 23.38 -0.79
N GLU A 3 4.32 23.25 -0.69
CA GLU A 3 5.19 22.95 -1.85
C GLU A 3 4.95 21.57 -2.48
N LEU A 4 4.51 20.59 -1.68
CA LEU A 4 4.26 19.22 -2.15
C LEU A 4 2.83 19.00 -2.64
N ALA A 5 1.91 19.91 -2.30
CA ALA A 5 0.50 19.78 -2.64
C ALA A 5 0.24 19.56 -4.15
N PRO A 6 0.96 20.23 -5.08
CA PRO A 6 0.78 19.99 -6.52
C PRO A 6 1.22 18.60 -7.00
N MET A 7 2.00 17.87 -6.19
CA MET A 7 2.52 16.54 -6.52
C MET A 7 1.74 15.40 -5.85
N MET A 8 0.78 15.73 -4.98
CA MET A 8 -0.04 14.71 -4.32
C MET A 8 -1.22 14.33 -5.21
N ILE A 9 -1.49 13.03 -5.28
CA ILE A 9 -2.69 12.47 -5.88
C ILE A 9 -3.48 11.83 -4.74
N ASP A 10 -4.78 12.10 -4.69
CA ASP A 10 -5.66 11.45 -3.73
C ASP A 10 -5.68 9.93 -4.00
N PRO A 11 -5.61 9.06 -2.97
CA PRO A 11 -5.64 7.61 -3.15
C PRO A 11 -6.85 7.12 -3.96
N ASP A 12 -8.04 7.72 -3.77
CA ASP A 12 -9.23 7.35 -4.51
C ASP A 12 -9.11 7.73 -5.98
N GLU A 13 -8.47 8.88 -6.26
CA GLU A 13 -8.17 9.30 -7.63
C GLU A 13 -7.20 8.33 -8.32
N MET A 14 -6.16 7.91 -7.59
CA MET A 14 -5.21 6.92 -8.09
C MET A 14 -5.91 5.59 -8.42
N ALA A 15 -6.80 5.11 -7.55
CA ALA A 15 -7.59 3.91 -7.79
C ALA A 15 -8.50 4.05 -9.03
N ARG A 16 -9.18 5.20 -9.20
CA ARG A 16 -9.99 5.47 -10.40
C ARG A 16 -9.15 5.43 -11.68
N ILE A 17 -7.96 6.04 -11.69
CA ILE A 17 -7.08 6.06 -12.87
C ILE A 17 -6.61 4.64 -13.23
N ILE A 18 -6.20 3.85 -12.23
CA ILE A 18 -5.76 2.46 -12.43
C ILE A 18 -6.91 1.61 -13.00
N SER A 19 -8.11 1.71 -12.40
CA SER A 19 -9.29 0.97 -12.85
C SER A 19 -9.72 1.38 -14.27
N ALA A 20 -9.70 2.68 -14.59
CA ALA A 20 -10.00 3.17 -15.94
C ALA A 20 -9.01 2.66 -17.01
N ALA A 21 -7.77 2.39 -16.63
CA ALA A 21 -6.77 1.76 -17.50
C ALA A 21 -6.92 0.21 -17.58
N GLY A 22 -7.91 -0.37 -16.91
CA GLY A 22 -8.12 -1.82 -16.83
C GLY A 22 -7.20 -2.53 -15.84
N GLY A 23 -6.52 -1.80 -14.97
CA GLY A 23 -5.66 -2.36 -13.93
C GLY A 23 -6.43 -2.77 -12.67
N PRO A 24 -5.98 -3.80 -11.94
CA PRO A 24 -6.56 -4.18 -10.65
C PRO A 24 -6.17 -3.18 -9.56
N THR A 25 -7.12 -2.92 -8.66
CA THR A 25 -6.99 -2.02 -7.50
C THR A 25 -7.01 -2.76 -6.17
N THR A 26 -7.47 -4.02 -6.14
CA THR A 26 -7.44 -4.89 -4.96
C THR A 26 -6.62 -6.14 -5.22
N SER A 27 -6.20 -6.85 -4.15
CA SER A 27 -5.50 -8.13 -4.33
C SER A 27 -6.40 -9.21 -4.96
N ALA A 28 -7.70 -9.17 -4.67
CA ALA A 28 -8.66 -10.11 -5.23
C ALA A 28 -8.79 -9.93 -6.75
N GLU A 29 -8.84 -8.70 -7.23
CA GLU A 29 -8.80 -8.38 -8.67
C GLU A 29 -7.49 -8.84 -9.33
N LEU A 30 -6.37 -8.80 -8.59
CA LEU A 30 -5.08 -9.32 -9.02
C LEU A 30 -5.00 -10.86 -8.97
N GLY A 31 -6.02 -11.55 -8.45
CA GLY A 31 -6.05 -13.01 -8.30
C GLY A 31 -5.23 -13.55 -7.12
N LEU A 32 -4.98 -12.71 -6.11
CA LEU A 32 -4.20 -13.07 -4.93
C LEU A 32 -5.08 -13.18 -3.68
N PRO A 33 -4.80 -14.15 -2.79
CA PRO A 33 -5.42 -14.17 -1.47
C PRO A 33 -5.00 -12.95 -0.63
N LEU A 34 -5.92 -12.40 0.15
CA LEU A 34 -5.67 -11.31 1.11
C LEU A 34 -4.49 -11.61 2.06
N SER A 35 -4.36 -12.86 2.49
CA SER A 35 -3.24 -13.30 3.34
C SER A 35 -1.87 -13.13 2.67
N VAL A 36 -1.80 -13.32 1.35
CA VAL A 36 -0.58 -13.10 0.56
C VAL A 36 -0.28 -11.60 0.48
N TRP A 37 -1.29 -10.76 0.25
CA TRP A 37 -1.11 -9.31 0.28
C TRP A 37 -0.58 -8.83 1.65
N ARG A 38 -1.21 -9.25 2.76
CA ARG A 38 -0.79 -8.88 4.13
C ARG A 38 0.67 -9.26 4.40
N LYS A 39 1.04 -10.49 4.06
CA LYS A 39 2.40 -10.99 4.23
C LYS A 39 3.41 -10.21 3.37
N SER A 40 3.06 -9.93 2.12
CA SER A 40 3.93 -9.15 1.23
C SER A 40 4.15 -7.73 1.75
N MET A 41 3.11 -7.05 2.23
CA MET A 41 3.22 -5.71 2.81
C MET A 41 4.08 -5.69 4.07
N LYS A 42 3.92 -6.68 4.97
CA LYS A 42 4.75 -6.80 6.18
C LYS A 42 6.24 -6.94 5.85
N HIS A 43 6.57 -7.73 4.82
CA HIS A 43 7.95 -8.08 4.48
C HIS A 43 8.55 -7.29 3.32
N ALA A 44 7.84 -6.29 2.77
CA ALA A 44 8.33 -5.50 1.65
C ALA A 44 9.63 -4.73 2.00
N ARG A 45 9.81 -4.36 3.27
CA ARG A 45 11.04 -3.73 3.79
C ARG A 45 12.28 -4.64 3.68
N ASP A 46 12.09 -5.95 3.68
CA ASP A 46 13.17 -6.94 3.65
C ASP A 46 13.73 -7.15 2.23
N VAL A 47 12.97 -6.74 1.19
CA VAL A 47 13.31 -7.00 -0.22
C VAL A 47 14.52 -6.21 -0.68
N ARG A 48 14.75 -5.03 -0.10
CA ARG A 48 15.79 -4.10 -0.54
C ARG A 48 16.34 -3.30 0.63
N ASN A 49 17.67 -3.13 0.66
CA ASN A 49 18.33 -2.22 1.60
C ASN A 49 18.08 -0.73 1.24
N ARG A 50 16.82 -0.29 1.33
CA ARG A 50 16.38 1.10 1.14
C ARG A 50 15.24 1.38 2.12
N TRP A 51 15.45 2.39 2.95
CA TRP A 51 14.42 2.90 3.85
C TRP A 51 13.21 3.46 3.08
N SER A 52 12.02 3.12 3.55
CA SER A 52 10.72 3.50 2.98
C SER A 52 9.70 3.80 4.09
N PHE A 53 8.48 4.20 3.71
CA PHE A 53 7.41 4.44 4.67
C PHE A 53 7.01 3.19 5.47
N LEU A 54 7.20 1.99 4.91
CA LEU A 54 6.90 0.74 5.61
C LEU A 54 7.85 0.49 6.78
N ASP A 55 9.12 0.93 6.67
CA ASP A 55 10.05 0.90 7.80
C ASP A 55 9.54 1.77 8.95
N LEU A 56 9.12 3.00 8.63
CA LEU A 56 8.55 3.90 9.62
C LEU A 56 7.32 3.31 10.32
N ALA A 57 6.38 2.77 9.54
CA ALA A 57 5.13 2.23 10.08
C ALA A 57 5.36 1.01 10.97
N ASP A 58 6.31 0.15 10.59
CA ASP A 58 6.66 -1.06 11.34
C ASP A 58 7.45 -0.72 12.61
N ASP A 59 8.45 0.15 12.51
CA ASP A 59 9.25 0.60 13.66
C ASP A 59 8.40 1.40 14.67
N ALA A 60 7.33 2.06 14.21
CA ALA A 60 6.34 2.71 15.07
C ALA A 60 5.30 1.75 15.69
N GLY A 61 5.34 0.45 15.34
CA GLY A 61 4.41 -0.56 15.83
C GLY A 61 2.98 -0.45 15.26
N LEU A 62 2.78 0.32 14.20
CA LEU A 62 1.46 0.59 13.62
C LEU A 62 1.10 -0.36 12.47
N LEU A 63 2.10 -1.00 11.85
CA LEU A 63 1.90 -1.80 10.65
C LEU A 63 1.06 -3.06 10.88
N ASP A 64 1.28 -3.78 11.98
CA ASP A 64 0.57 -5.04 12.24
C ASP A 64 -0.93 -4.83 12.47
N GLU A 65 -1.30 -3.78 13.21
CA GLU A 65 -2.70 -3.42 13.43
C GLU A 65 -3.38 -2.98 12.12
N PHE A 66 -2.70 -2.17 11.32
CA PHE A 66 -3.19 -1.76 10.00
C PHE A 66 -3.47 -2.98 9.12
N LEU A 67 -2.50 -3.90 8.99
CA LEU A 67 -2.65 -5.09 8.14
C LEU A 67 -3.73 -6.04 8.64
N ALA A 68 -3.95 -6.14 9.96
CA ALA A 68 -5.00 -6.98 10.51
C ALA A 68 -6.41 -6.49 10.14
N ASN A 69 -6.59 -5.17 10.02
CA ASN A 69 -7.88 -4.52 9.81
C ASN A 69 -8.13 -4.06 8.36
N ASP A 70 -7.12 -4.12 7.49
CA ASP A 70 -7.26 -3.72 6.09
C ASP A 70 -8.33 -4.57 5.37
N PRO A 71 -9.35 -3.92 4.75
CA PRO A 71 -10.46 -4.60 4.08
C PRO A 71 -10.14 -5.01 2.64
N GLN A 72 -9.17 -4.32 2.01
CA GLN A 72 -8.86 -4.27 0.57
C GLN A 72 -9.92 -3.61 -0.30
#